data_AF-A0A1Y5EFF3-F1
#
_entry.id   AF-A0A1Y5EFF3-F1
#
_cell.length_a   1.000
_cell.length_b   1.000
_cell.length_c   1.000
_cell.angle_alpha   90.00
_cell.angle_beta   90.00
_cell.angle_gamma   90.00
#
_symmetry.space_group_name_H-M   'P 1'
#
loop_
_entity.id
_entity.type
_entity.pdbx_description
1 polymer ?
#
loop_
_entity_poly.entity_id
_entity_poly.type
_entity_poly.pdbx_seq_one_letter_code
_entity_poly.pdbx_strand_id
1 'polypeptide(L)'
;MKQLFNPAINLMNNLSYPRKLIVLGGLSLLSLLIVSISLLVYLSGSISTANQQLEGLKQAQKTSRLIQSLQQHRGMSAAVIAGVNDSAVKQMSVNNQVGENFIKVSNALPSELKQVGKWSTILEQWQYLDAKGITLELDESFNLHTELIHNLNSLQLKVADYYYLLVMDDLDSYYLTNSFLFTI
;
A
#
# COMPACT_ATOMS: atom_id res chain seq x y z
N MET A 1 22.25 50.01 -4.23
CA MET A 1 21.57 49.47 -5.43
C MET A 1 22.44 49.49 -6.69
N LYS A 2 23.09 50.59 -7.09
CA LYS A 2 23.91 50.63 -8.33
C LYS A 2 25.09 49.65 -8.36
N GLN A 3 25.79 49.48 -7.23
CA GLN A 3 26.96 48.60 -7.15
C GLN A 3 26.69 47.11 -7.43
N LEU A 4 25.48 46.61 -7.15
CA LEU A 4 25.07 45.24 -7.45
C LEU A 4 24.89 44.99 -8.95
N PHE A 5 24.40 45.98 -9.69
CA PHE A 5 24.12 45.86 -11.13
C PHE A 5 25.28 46.35 -12.00
N ASN A 6 26.26 47.07 -11.44
CA ASN A 6 27.46 47.52 -12.13
C ASN A 6 28.16 46.45 -12.99
N PRO A 7 28.39 45.20 -12.54
CA PRO A 7 29.01 44.18 -13.38
C PRO A 7 28.16 43.82 -14.61
N ALA A 8 26.83 43.71 -14.44
CA ALA A 8 25.91 43.42 -15.53
C ALA A 8 25.79 44.61 -16.52
N ILE A 9 25.77 45.85 -16.01
CA ILE A 9 25.73 47.07 -16.82
C ILE A 9 27.01 47.20 -17.66
N ASN A 10 28.17 46.96 -17.05
CA ASN A 10 29.45 47.03 -17.75
C ASN A 10 29.56 45.93 -18.83
N LEU A 11 29.14 44.69 -18.50
CA LEU A 11 29.06 43.60 -19.48
C LEU A 11 28.18 44.01 -20.67
N MET A 12 26.98 44.53 -20.42
CA MET A 12 26.03 44.88 -21.47
C MET A 12 26.55 46.05 -22.34
N ASN A 13 27.21 47.05 -21.76
CA ASN A 13 27.75 48.19 -22.49
C ASN A 13 28.85 47.81 -23.49
N ASN A 14 29.55 46.69 -23.27
CA ASN A 14 30.63 46.21 -24.13
C ASN A 14 30.16 45.26 -25.25
N LEU A 15 28.87 44.97 -25.34
CA LEU A 15 28.30 44.06 -26.35
C LEU A 15 27.63 44.81 -27.51
N SER A 16 27.76 44.28 -28.73
CA SER A 16 26.98 44.75 -29.88
C SER A 16 25.49 44.37 -29.72
N TYR A 17 24.59 45.12 -30.36
CA TYR A 17 23.13 44.90 -30.24
C TYR A 17 22.69 43.44 -30.45
N PRO A 18 23.18 42.68 -31.45
CA PRO A 18 22.83 41.26 -31.58
C PRO A 18 23.26 40.40 -30.39
N ARG A 19 24.44 40.67 -29.82
CA ARG A 19 24.96 39.94 -28.66
C ARG A 19 24.16 40.24 -27.39
N LYS A 20 23.69 41.48 -27.23
CA LYS A 20 22.76 41.86 -26.14
C LYS A 20 21.48 41.02 -26.19
N LEU A 21 20.89 40.87 -27.39
CA LEU A 21 19.70 40.05 -27.59
C LEU A 21 19.94 38.57 -27.29
N ILE A 22 21.09 38.01 -27.70
CA ILE A 22 21.46 36.62 -27.38
C ILE A 22 21.56 36.41 -25.86
N VAL A 23 22.19 37.34 -25.13
CA VAL A 23 22.30 37.23 -23.66
C VAL A 23 20.92 37.26 -22.99
N LEU A 24 20.06 38.21 -23.38
CA LEU A 24 18.72 38.32 -22.82
C LEU A 24 17.83 37.12 -23.20
N GLY A 25 17.91 36.67 -24.45
CA GLY A 25 17.22 35.47 -24.93
C GLY A 25 17.70 34.20 -24.23
N GLY A 26 19.01 34.08 -24.00
CA GLY A 26 19.62 32.98 -23.25
C GLY A 26 19.18 32.94 -21.79
N LEU A 27 19.11 34.09 -21.11
CA LEU A 27 18.58 34.19 -19.74
C LEU A 27 17.10 33.82 -19.67
N SER A 28 16.32 34.25 -20.66
CA SER A 28 14.90 33.89 -20.77
C SER A 28 14.72 32.40 -21.01
N LEU A 29 15.51 31.81 -21.92
CA LEU A 29 15.52 30.38 -22.20
C LEU A 29 15.95 29.57 -20.98
N LEU A 30 16.99 30.00 -20.27
CA LEU A 30 17.45 29.35 -19.04
C LEU A 30 16.33 29.32 -17.98
N SER A 31 15.61 30.43 -17.81
CA SER A 31 14.48 30.50 -16.89
C SER A 31 13.36 29.53 -17.28
N LEU A 32 13.03 29.46 -18.57
CA LEU A 32 12.05 28.50 -19.10
C LEU A 32 12.50 27.05 -18.91
N LEU A 33 13.78 26.75 -19.10
CA LEU A 33 14.35 25.42 -18.91
C LEU A 33 14.26 24.98 -17.46
N ILE A 34 14.57 25.86 -16.50
CA ILE A 34 14.47 25.56 -15.07
C ILE A 34 13.02 25.17 -14.71
N VAL A 35 12.03 25.96 -15.14
CA VAL A 35 10.61 25.67 -14.88
C VAL A 35 10.19 24.36 -15.56
N SER A 36 10.61 24.14 -16.81
CA SER A 36 10.28 22.93 -17.56
C SER A 36 10.85 21.66 -16.91
N ILE A 37 12.12 21.70 -16.49
CA ILE A 37 12.78 20.57 -15.81
C ILE A 37 12.10 20.32 -14.46
N SER A 38 11.80 21.36 -13.68
CA SER A 38 11.09 21.23 -12.41
C SER A 38 9.72 20.56 -12.58
N LEU A 39 8.98 20.94 -13.63
CA LEU A 39 7.69 20.34 -13.93
C LEU A 39 7.82 18.86 -14.32
N LEU A 40 8.81 18.52 -15.14
CA LEU A 40 9.06 17.13 -15.53
C LEU A 40 9.41 16.26 -14.32
N VAL A 41 10.27 16.73 -13.43
CA VAL A 41 10.63 16.01 -12.19
C VAL A 41 9.40 15.79 -11.31
N TYR A 42 8.57 16.82 -11.15
CA TYR A 42 7.32 16.71 -10.38
C TYR A 42 6.36 15.68 -10.96
N LEU A 43 6.10 15.74 -12.28
CA LEU A 43 5.22 14.80 -12.97
C LEU A 43 5.74 13.36 -12.89
N SER A 44 7.06 13.16 -13.05
CA SER A 44 7.68 11.84 -12.91
C SER A 44 7.56 11.27 -11.50
N GLY A 45 7.73 12.11 -10.46
CA GLY A 45 7.52 11.71 -9.07
C GLY A 45 6.08 11.25 -8.82
N SER A 46 5.09 12.03 -9.29
CA SER A 46 3.67 11.70 -9.16
C SER A 46 3.32 10.35 -9.81
N ILE A 47 3.85 10.06 -11.01
CA ILE A 47 3.64 8.76 -11.68
C ILE A 47 4.25 7.61 -10.87
N SER A 48 5.44 7.78 -10.29
CA SER A 48 6.07 6.76 -9.47
C SER A 48 5.23 6.43 -8.24
N THR A 49 4.77 7.46 -7.52
CA THR A 49 3.89 7.32 -6.36
C THR A 49 2.56 6.64 -6.73
N ALA A 50 1.92 7.07 -7.83
CA ALA A 50 0.67 6.48 -8.28
C ALA A 50 0.81 4.98 -8.62
N ASN A 51 1.93 4.58 -9.22
CA ASN A 51 2.21 3.16 -9.47
C ASN A 51 2.42 2.37 -8.17
N GLN A 52 3.13 2.94 -7.19
CA GLN A 52 3.27 2.31 -5.86
C GLN A 52 1.91 2.15 -5.18
N GLN A 53 1.07 3.18 -5.21
CA GLN A 53 -0.28 3.14 -4.64
C GLN A 53 -1.16 2.09 -5.34
N LEU A 54 -1.07 1.96 -6.67
CA LEU A 54 -1.80 0.93 -7.40
C LEU A 54 -1.38 -0.49 -6.98
N GLU A 55 -0.08 -0.75 -6.85
CA GLU A 55 0.42 -2.04 -6.35
C GLU A 55 0.00 -2.28 -4.90
N GLY A 56 0.03 -1.24 -4.07
CA GLY A 56 -0.48 -1.28 -2.70
C GLY A 56 -1.96 -1.64 -2.61
N LEU A 57 -2.81 -1.04 -3.44
CA LEU A 57 -4.23 -1.36 -3.52
C LEU A 57 -4.46 -2.82 -3.93
N LYS A 58 -3.72 -3.30 -4.94
CA LYS A 58 -3.77 -4.72 -5.34
C LYS A 58 -3.34 -5.65 -4.20
N GLN A 59 -2.35 -5.27 -3.40
CA GLN A 59 -1.93 -6.06 -2.24
C GLN A 59 -2.95 -6.02 -1.11
N ALA A 60 -3.45 -4.83 -0.77
CA ALA A 60 -4.51 -4.64 0.22
C ALA A 60 -5.77 -5.45 -0.15
N GLN A 61 -6.14 -5.52 -1.43
CA GLN A 61 -7.25 -6.36 -1.89
C GLN A 61 -7.05 -7.85 -1.62
N LYS A 62 -5.82 -8.37 -1.80
CA LYS A 62 -5.51 -9.76 -1.47
C LYS A 62 -5.59 -9.99 0.04
N THR A 63 -5.07 -9.06 0.84
CA THR A 63 -5.13 -9.13 2.30
C THR A 63 -6.57 -9.07 2.82
N SER A 64 -7.42 -8.17 2.31
CA SER A 64 -8.84 -8.11 2.68
C SER A 64 -9.59 -9.40 2.32
N ARG A 65 -9.29 -10.01 1.17
CA ARG A 65 -9.87 -11.31 0.79
C ARG A 65 -9.45 -12.43 1.76
N LEU A 66 -8.19 -12.42 2.19
CA LEU A 66 -7.71 -13.36 3.20
C LEU A 66 -8.45 -13.18 4.54
N ILE A 67 -8.57 -11.94 5.02
CA ILE A 67 -9.32 -11.61 6.24
C ILE A 67 -10.77 -12.08 6.14
N GLN A 68 -11.46 -11.78 5.04
CA GLN A 68 -12.83 -12.23 4.82
C GLN A 68 -12.95 -13.76 4.83
N SER A 69 -12.04 -14.47 4.16
CA SER A 69 -12.05 -15.94 4.19
C SER A 69 -11.79 -16.52 5.59
N LEU A 70 -10.96 -15.86 6.41
CA LEU A 70 -10.73 -16.26 7.80
C LEU A 70 -11.93 -15.95 8.70
N GLN A 71 -12.64 -14.86 8.47
CA GLN A 71 -13.90 -14.57 9.16
C GLN A 71 -14.97 -15.63 8.84
N GLN A 72 -15.05 -16.04 7.57
CA GLN A 72 -15.90 -17.16 7.16
C GLN A 72 -15.45 -18.47 7.80
N HIS A 73 -14.13 -18.72 7.84
CA HIS A 73 -13.57 -19.90 8.48
C HIS A 73 -13.95 -19.97 9.96
N ARG A 74 -13.80 -18.87 10.70
CA ARG A 74 -14.23 -18.76 12.10
C ARG A 74 -15.70 -19.12 12.29
N GLY A 75 -16.59 -18.56 11.45
CA GLY A 75 -18.02 -18.85 11.51
C GLY A 75 -18.35 -20.31 11.19
N MET A 76 -17.67 -20.89 10.21
CA MET A 76 -17.84 -22.30 9.84
C MET A 76 -17.28 -23.25 10.89
N SER A 77 -16.12 -22.95 11.48
CA SER A 77 -15.57 -23.72 12.59
C SER A 77 -16.53 -23.75 13.79
N ALA A 78 -17.13 -22.61 14.13
CA ALA A 78 -18.15 -22.55 15.18
C ALA A 78 -19.37 -23.45 14.85
N ALA A 79 -19.83 -23.45 13.59
CA ALA A 79 -20.92 -24.32 13.15
C ALA A 79 -20.56 -25.81 13.22
N VAL A 80 -19.32 -26.18 12.90
CA VAL A 80 -18.82 -27.56 13.04
C VAL A 80 -18.77 -27.98 14.51
N ILE A 81 -18.20 -27.14 15.37
CA ILE A 81 -18.10 -27.41 16.82
C ILE A 81 -19.50 -27.54 17.43
N ALA A 82 -20.47 -26.72 16.99
CA ALA A 82 -21.87 -26.80 17.42
C ALA A 82 -22.66 -27.98 16.81
N GLY A 83 -22.07 -28.78 15.92
CA GLY A 83 -22.72 -29.95 15.32
C GLY A 83 -23.77 -29.63 14.26
N VAL A 84 -23.69 -28.48 13.58
CA VAL A 84 -24.63 -28.11 12.51
C VAL A 84 -24.44 -29.04 11.30
N ASN A 85 -25.53 -29.54 10.72
CA ASN A 85 -25.47 -30.41 9.54
C ASN A 85 -24.75 -29.76 8.35
N ASP A 86 -24.00 -30.57 7.60
CA ASP A 86 -23.19 -30.19 6.42
C ASP A 86 -22.10 -29.14 6.67
N SER A 87 -21.87 -28.74 7.93
CA SER A 87 -20.90 -27.71 8.29
C SER A 87 -19.46 -28.14 8.02
N ALA A 88 -19.12 -29.42 8.21
CA ALA A 88 -17.76 -29.95 8.00
C ALA A 88 -17.32 -29.86 6.53
N VAL A 89 -18.21 -30.20 5.59
CA VAL A 89 -17.92 -30.11 4.15
C VAL A 89 -17.74 -28.65 3.74
N LYS A 90 -18.60 -27.76 4.21
CA LYS A 90 -18.50 -26.32 3.96
C LYS A 90 -17.24 -25.73 4.58
N GLN A 91 -16.87 -26.14 5.78
CA GLN A 91 -15.64 -25.70 6.45
C GLN A 91 -14.41 -26.11 5.63
N MET A 92 -14.36 -27.34 5.11
CA MET A 92 -13.25 -27.80 4.28
C MET A 92 -13.09 -26.96 3.01
N SER A 93 -14.19 -26.58 2.37
CA SER A 93 -14.16 -25.67 1.22
C SER A 93 -13.59 -24.29 1.60
N VAL A 94 -14.01 -23.74 2.74
CA VAL A 94 -13.51 -22.45 3.23
C VAL A 94 -12.02 -22.54 3.62
N ASN A 95 -11.61 -23.64 4.23
CA ASN A 95 -10.21 -23.90 4.59
C ASN A 95 -9.27 -23.84 3.36
N ASN A 96 -9.67 -24.51 2.27
CA ASN A 96 -8.95 -24.45 1.01
C ASN A 96 -8.86 -23.02 0.46
N GLN A 97 -9.95 -22.26 0.53
CA GLN A 97 -9.97 -20.86 0.10
C GLN A 97 -9.04 -19.98 0.93
N VAL A 98 -8.98 -20.19 2.25
CA VAL A 98 -8.04 -19.49 3.14
C VAL A 98 -6.60 -19.83 2.74
N GLY A 99 -6.28 -21.11 2.53
CA GLY A 99 -4.96 -21.56 2.09
C GLY A 99 -4.53 -20.91 0.76
N GLU A 100 -5.42 -20.85 -0.23
CA GLU A 100 -5.16 -20.15 -1.49
C GLU A 100 -4.90 -18.65 -1.29
N ASN A 101 -5.68 -18.00 -0.42
CA ASN A 101 -5.52 -16.58 -0.15
C ASN A 101 -4.20 -16.29 0.58
N PHE A 102 -3.76 -17.18 1.48
CA PHE A 102 -2.42 -17.11 2.09
C PHE A 102 -1.31 -17.17 1.04
N ILE A 103 -1.41 -18.06 0.06
CA ILE A 103 -0.44 -18.16 -1.05
C ILE A 103 -0.44 -16.86 -1.88
N LYS A 104 -1.62 -16.35 -2.24
CA LYS A 104 -1.78 -15.11 -3.02
C LYS A 104 -1.16 -13.91 -2.30
N VAL A 105 -1.39 -13.78 -0.99
CA VAL A 105 -0.79 -12.71 -0.17
C VAL A 105 0.72 -12.90 -0.07
N SER A 106 1.20 -14.11 0.25
CA SER A 106 2.62 -14.41 0.44
C SER A 106 3.46 -14.13 -0.82
N ASN A 107 2.95 -14.49 -2.01
CA ASN A 107 3.66 -14.32 -3.27
C ASN A 107 3.82 -12.85 -3.67
N ALA A 108 2.88 -12.00 -3.27
CA ALA A 108 2.88 -10.59 -3.64
C ALA A 108 3.37 -9.66 -2.50
N LEU A 109 3.59 -10.18 -1.29
CA LEU A 109 4.09 -9.40 -0.17
C LEU A 109 5.61 -9.19 -0.26
N PRO A 110 6.11 -7.93 -0.27
CA PRO A 110 7.54 -7.60 -0.22
C PRO A 110 8.26 -8.23 0.97
N SER A 111 9.56 -8.48 0.83
CA SER A 111 10.43 -9.05 1.88
C SER A 111 10.44 -8.22 3.16
N GLU A 112 10.42 -6.89 3.00
CA GLU A 112 10.45 -5.90 4.07
C GLU A 112 9.19 -6.01 4.91
N LEU A 113 8.04 -6.15 4.24
CA LEU A 113 6.74 -6.32 4.90
C LEU A 113 6.58 -7.69 5.53
N LYS A 114 7.19 -8.75 4.98
CA LYS A 114 7.21 -10.08 5.63
C LYS A 114 7.90 -10.02 7.00
N GLN A 115 8.99 -9.27 7.10
CA GLN A 115 9.74 -9.12 8.35
C GLN A 115 9.01 -8.20 9.34
N VAL A 116 8.71 -6.96 8.94
CA VAL A 116 8.12 -5.94 9.83
C VAL A 116 6.69 -6.31 10.24
N GLY A 117 5.95 -6.95 9.34
CA GLY A 117 4.56 -7.37 9.57
C GLY A 117 4.40 -8.68 10.34
N LYS A 118 5.50 -9.28 10.85
CA LYS A 118 5.49 -10.58 11.56
C LYS A 118 4.76 -11.69 10.77
N TRP A 119 5.00 -11.75 9.45
CA TRP A 119 4.31 -12.68 8.57
C TRP A 119 4.49 -14.15 8.96
N SER A 120 5.66 -14.52 9.50
CA SER A 120 5.91 -15.88 10.01
C SER A 120 4.94 -16.24 11.14
N THR A 121 4.69 -15.33 12.09
CA THR A 121 3.75 -15.55 13.19
C THR A 121 2.32 -15.75 12.67
N ILE A 122 1.90 -14.96 11.68
CA ILE A 122 0.57 -15.09 11.04
C ILE A 122 0.44 -16.48 10.38
N LEU A 123 1.48 -16.95 9.69
CA LEU A 123 1.49 -18.27 9.08
C LEU A 123 1.43 -19.39 10.13
N GLU A 124 2.18 -19.27 11.22
CA GLU A 124 2.17 -20.25 12.32
C GLU A 124 0.79 -20.32 13.00
N GLN A 125 0.16 -19.17 13.25
CA GLN A 125 -1.21 -19.09 13.78
C GLN A 125 -2.23 -19.77 12.85
N TRP A 126 -2.12 -19.53 11.54
CA TRP A 126 -2.98 -20.21 10.57
C TRP A 126 -2.75 -21.72 10.54
N GLN A 127 -1.49 -22.18 10.48
CA GLN A 127 -1.17 -23.60 10.47
C GLN A 127 -1.69 -24.32 11.71
N TYR A 128 -1.64 -23.67 12.87
CA TYR A 128 -2.22 -24.20 14.10
C TYR A 128 -3.76 -24.34 13.99
N LEU A 129 -4.45 -23.31 13.51
CA LEU A 129 -5.90 -23.33 13.32
C LEU A 129 -6.36 -24.32 12.25
N ASP A 130 -5.63 -24.46 11.15
CA ASP A 130 -5.90 -25.45 10.09
C ASP A 130 -5.76 -26.88 10.65
N ALA A 131 -4.71 -27.15 11.42
CA ALA A 131 -4.44 -28.48 11.97
C ALA A 131 -5.35 -28.86 13.16
N LYS A 132 -5.75 -27.90 14.00
CA LYS A 132 -6.41 -28.16 15.29
C LYS A 132 -7.76 -27.48 15.48
N GLY A 133 -8.14 -26.52 14.65
CA GLY A 133 -9.23 -25.58 14.93
C GLY A 133 -10.59 -26.19 15.21
N ILE A 134 -10.89 -27.38 14.65
CA ILE A 134 -12.15 -28.11 14.87
C ILE A 134 -12.13 -28.93 16.18
N THR A 135 -10.93 -29.25 16.68
CA THR A 135 -10.74 -30.02 17.92
C THR A 135 -10.67 -29.15 19.18
N LEU A 136 -10.65 -27.84 19.01
CA LEU A 136 -10.61 -26.87 20.09
C LEU A 136 -12.01 -26.64 20.66
N GLU A 137 -12.05 -26.15 21.90
CA GLU A 137 -13.28 -25.60 22.47
C GLU A 137 -13.74 -24.37 21.68
N LEU A 138 -15.06 -24.12 21.65
CA LEU A 138 -15.65 -23.06 20.83
C LEU A 138 -15.03 -21.68 21.10
N ASP A 139 -14.88 -21.32 22.37
CA ASP A 139 -14.32 -20.03 22.78
C ASP A 139 -12.84 -19.90 22.43
N GLU A 140 -12.08 -20.99 22.59
CA GLU A 140 -10.66 -21.03 22.24
C GLU A 140 -10.47 -20.86 20.73
N SER A 141 -11.22 -21.61 19.92
CA SER A 141 -11.21 -21.49 18.47
C SER A 141 -11.56 -20.06 18.05
N PHE A 142 -12.63 -19.48 18.61
CA PHE A 142 -13.05 -18.11 18.28
C PHE A 142 -11.98 -17.07 18.61
N ASN A 143 -11.34 -17.17 19.77
CA ASN A 143 -10.31 -16.25 20.22
C ASN A 143 -9.06 -16.29 19.32
N LEU A 144 -8.57 -17.49 18.99
CA LEU A 144 -7.41 -17.66 18.12
C LEU A 144 -7.66 -17.12 16.71
N HIS A 145 -8.85 -17.33 16.14
CA HIS A 145 -9.22 -16.71 14.87
C HIS A 145 -9.25 -15.19 14.96
N THR A 146 -9.76 -14.64 16.06
CA THR A 146 -9.86 -13.20 16.28
C THR A 146 -8.48 -12.56 16.40
N GLU A 147 -7.55 -13.23 17.10
CA GLU A 147 -6.15 -12.79 17.17
C GLU A 147 -5.46 -12.83 15.79
N LEU A 148 -5.64 -13.91 15.03
CA LEU A 148 -5.10 -14.02 13.67
C LEU A 148 -5.61 -12.91 12.75
N ILE A 149 -6.93 -12.64 12.79
CA ILE A 149 -7.55 -11.55 12.01
C ILE A 149 -6.99 -10.19 12.45
N HIS A 150 -6.78 -9.96 13.75
CA HIS A 150 -6.18 -8.74 14.26
C HIS A 150 -4.74 -8.53 13.76
N ASN A 151 -3.93 -9.60 13.71
CA ASN A 151 -2.58 -9.55 13.17
C ASN A 151 -2.57 -9.27 11.66
N LEU A 152 -3.53 -9.82 10.91
CA LEU A 152 -3.70 -9.50 9.49
C LEU A 152 -4.15 -8.06 9.24
N ASN A 153 -5.05 -7.52 10.07
CA ASN A 153 -5.41 -6.10 10.02
C ASN A 153 -4.19 -5.21 10.29
N SER A 154 -3.37 -5.57 11.28
CA SER A 154 -2.12 -4.86 11.56
C SER A 154 -1.13 -4.91 10.38
N LEU A 155 -1.01 -6.06 9.73
CA LEU A 155 -0.24 -6.20 8.48
C LEU A 155 -0.81 -5.33 7.37
N GLN A 156 -2.13 -5.24 7.22
CA GLN A 156 -2.78 -4.41 6.22
C GLN A 156 -2.47 -2.93 6.40
N LEU A 157 -2.39 -2.44 7.64
CA LEU A 157 -1.92 -1.08 7.93
C LEU A 157 -0.47 -0.86 7.51
N LYS A 158 0.41 -1.85 7.75
CA LYS A 158 1.80 -1.78 7.27
C LYS A 158 1.91 -1.80 5.75
N VAL A 159 1.06 -2.55 5.06
CA VAL A 159 0.93 -2.49 3.59
C VAL A 159 0.51 -1.08 3.16
N ALA A 160 -0.49 -0.48 3.84
CA ALA A 160 -0.96 0.85 3.51
C ALA A 160 0.12 1.93 3.69
N ASP A 161 0.88 1.86 4.79
CA ASP A 161 2.03 2.75 5.04
C ASP A 161 3.09 2.59 3.95
N TYR A 162 3.49 1.35 3.65
CA TYR A 162 4.57 1.03 2.71
C TYR A 162 4.29 1.52 1.28
N TYR A 163 3.03 1.47 0.85
CA TYR A 163 2.61 1.87 -0.50
C TYR A 163 1.98 3.27 -0.56
N TYR A 164 2.16 4.10 0.48
CA TYR A 164 1.68 5.49 0.51
C TYR A 164 0.16 5.62 0.34
N LEU A 165 -0.60 4.62 0.78
CA LEU A 165 -2.07 4.60 0.68
C LEU A 165 -2.74 5.56 1.65
N LEU A 166 -2.06 5.93 2.75
CA LEU A 166 -2.59 6.85 3.76
C LEU A 166 -2.29 8.33 3.48
N VAL A 167 -1.49 8.61 2.44
CA VAL A 167 -1.02 9.97 2.09
C VAL A 167 -1.33 10.31 0.64
N MET A 168 -2.44 9.79 0.11
CA MET A 168 -2.89 10.09 -1.25
C MET A 168 -3.25 11.57 -1.36
N ASP A 169 -2.73 12.25 -2.40
CA ASP A 169 -2.92 13.69 -2.60
C ASP A 169 -4.37 14.08 -2.94
N ASP A 170 -5.11 13.16 -3.56
CA ASP A 170 -6.51 13.34 -3.93
C ASP A 170 -7.46 12.90 -2.80
N LEU A 171 -8.34 13.81 -2.36
CA LEU A 171 -9.24 13.57 -1.22
C LEU A 171 -10.20 12.41 -1.48
N ASP A 172 -10.76 12.30 -2.69
CA ASP A 172 -11.71 11.24 -3.02
C ASP A 172 -11.02 9.87 -2.97
N SER A 173 -9.82 9.78 -3.56
CA SER A 173 -8.97 8.58 -3.50
C SER A 173 -8.57 8.22 -2.07
N TYR A 174 -8.24 9.22 -1.25
CA TYR A 174 -7.97 9.02 0.17
C TYR A 174 -9.18 8.44 0.90
N TYR A 175 -10.36 9.04 0.78
CA TYR A 175 -11.56 8.55 1.49
C TYR A 175 -11.99 7.15 1.03
N LEU A 176 -11.91 6.87 -0.26
CA LEU A 176 -12.21 5.53 -0.80
C LEU A 176 -11.23 4.49 -0.28
N THR A 177 -9.93 4.81 -0.31
CA THR A 177 -8.88 3.90 0.18
C THR A 177 -8.98 3.69 1.69
N ASN A 178 -9.23 4.75 2.44
CA ASN A 178 -9.43 4.69 3.88
C ASN A 178 -10.67 3.85 4.23
N SER A 179 -11.79 4.06 3.54
CA SER A 179 -12.99 3.24 3.73
C SER A 179 -12.71 1.76 3.40
N PHE A 180 -11.94 1.49 2.35
CA PHE A 180 -11.56 0.13 2.01
C PHE A 180 -10.65 -0.54 3.06
N LEU A 181 -9.71 0.19 3.64
CA LEU A 181 -8.72 -0.34 4.60
C LEU A 181 -9.28 -0.52 6.02
N PHE A 182 -10.19 0.35 6.46
CA PHE A 182 -10.60 0.45 7.87
C PHE A 182 -12.03 -0.03 8.16
N THR A 183 -12.79 -0.51 7.17
CA THR A 183 -14.20 -0.91 7.36
C THR A 183 -14.42 -2.43 7.44
N ILE A 184 -13.56 -3.17 8.16
CA ILE A 184 -13.76 -4.61 8.45
C ILE A 184 -13.57 -4.89 9.94
#